data_AF-A0A1M5CKX6-F1
#
_entry.id   AF-A0A1M5CKX6-F1
#
_cell.length_a   1.000
_cell.length_b   1.000
_cell.length_c   1.000
_cell.angle_alpha   90.00
_cell.angle_beta   90.00
_cell.angle_gamma   90.00
#
_symmetry.space_group_name_H-M   'P 1'
#
loop_
_entity.id
_entity.type
_entity.pdbx_description
1 polymer ?
#
loop_
_entity_poly.entity_id
_entity_poly.type
_entity_poly.pdbx_seq_one_letter_code
_entity_poly.pdbx_strand_id
1 'polypeptide(L)'
;MKQFIQFIEVIIIAIGLFLLLPEISNWIATGSFSITMRELREAVFLGIFTPTIIYFLRKIQNDAVFVLFVVLVIVLIVSAMPHFR
;
A
#
# COMPACT_ATOMS: atom_id res chain seq x y z
N MET A 1 -5.04 0.76 -23.87
CA MET A 1 -5.95 1.58 -23.03
C MET A 1 -6.64 0.76 -21.94
N LYS A 2 -7.30 -0.38 -22.24
CA LYS A 2 -8.02 -1.19 -21.23
C LYS A 2 -7.17 -1.60 -20.00
N GLN A 3 -5.92 -2.03 -20.22
CA GLN A 3 -5.01 -2.44 -19.13
C GLN A 3 -4.58 -1.28 -18.22
N PHE A 4 -4.47 -0.06 -18.77
CA PHE A 4 -4.08 1.11 -17.99
C PHE A 4 -5.23 1.59 -17.09
N ILE A 5 -6.46 1.54 -17.60
CA ILE A 5 -7.68 1.86 -16.83
C ILE A 5 -7.84 0.87 -15.69
N GLN A 6 -7.67 -0.44 -15.95
CA GLN A 6 -7.72 -1.47 -14.91
C GLN A 6 -6.65 -1.26 -13.84
N PHE A 7 -5.44 -0.83 -14.22
CA PHE A 7 -4.38 -0.54 -13.25
C PHE A 7 -4.75 0.64 -12.33
N ILE A 8 -5.35 1.70 -12.88
CA ILE A 8 -5.85 2.84 -12.10
C ILE A 8 -6.99 2.43 -11.17
N GLU A 9 -7.94 1.61 -11.65
CA GLU A 9 -9.03 1.09 -10.81
C GLU A 9 -8.48 0.31 -9.61
N VAL A 10 -7.48 -0.54 -9.82
CA VAL A 10 -6.83 -1.29 -8.74
C VAL A 10 -6.17 -0.35 -7.73
N ILE A 11 -5.52 0.74 -8.19
CA ILE A 11 -4.94 1.74 -7.28
C ILE A 11 -6.04 2.41 -6.43
N ILE A 12 -7.13 2.87 -7.06
CA ILE A 12 -8.22 3.56 -6.33
C ILE A 12 -8.85 2.62 -5.30
N ILE A 13 -9.12 1.37 -5.67
CA ILE A 13 -9.67 0.37 -4.76
C ILE A 13 -8.68 0.07 -3.62
N ALA A 14 -7.39 -0.06 -3.92
CA ALA A 14 -6.38 -0.31 -2.90
C ALA A 14 -6.28 0.84 -1.90
N ILE A 15 -6.27 2.10 -2.36
CA ILE A 15 -6.29 3.28 -1.48
C ILE A 15 -7.54 3.24 -0.59
N GLY A 16 -8.72 2.97 -1.16
CA GLY A 16 -9.96 2.85 -0.42
C GLY A 16 -9.89 1.76 0.66
N LEU A 17 -9.36 0.58 0.34
CA LEU A 17 -9.21 -0.52 1.28
C LEU A 17 -8.23 -0.17 2.42
N PHE A 18 -7.06 0.37 2.09
CA PHE A 18 -6.07 0.74 3.10
C PHE A 18 -6.53 1.89 4.00
N LEU A 19 -7.42 2.76 3.52
CA LEU A 19 -8.00 3.83 4.32
C LEU A 19 -9.15 3.33 5.20
N LEU A 20 -10.06 2.55 4.61
CA LEU A 20 -11.33 2.20 5.24
C LEU A 20 -11.22 0.99 6.16
N LEU A 21 -10.40 -0.02 5.86
CA LEU A 21 -10.30 -1.21 6.71
C LEU A 21 -9.80 -0.91 8.13
N PRO A 22 -8.70 -0.14 8.32
CA PRO A 22 -8.25 0.21 9.67
C PRO A 22 -9.31 1.04 10.40
N GLU A 23 -9.96 1.96 9.69
CA GLU A 23 -10.88 2.89 10.31
C GLU A 23 -12.24 2.26 10.66
N ILE A 24 -12.71 1.32 9.85
CA ILE A 24 -13.86 0.48 10.21
C ILE A 24 -13.51 -0.38 11.44
N SER A 25 -12.30 -0.94 11.51
CA SER A 25 -11.86 -1.70 12.68
C SER A 25 -11.80 -0.83 13.94
N ASN A 26 -11.23 0.38 13.83
CA ASN A 26 -11.16 1.34 14.93
C ASN A 26 -12.56 1.79 15.37
N TRP A 27 -13.47 2.02 14.43
CA TRP A 27 -14.84 2.39 14.72
C TRP A 27 -15.60 1.29 15.46
N ILE A 28 -15.42 0.02 15.07
CA ILE A 28 -16.00 -1.11 15.80
C ILE A 28 -15.43 -1.20 17.23
N ALA A 29 -14.14 -0.91 17.41
CA ALA A 29 -13.47 -1.03 18.71
C ALA A 29 -13.75 0.15 19.66
N THR A 30 -13.85 1.37 19.14
CA THR A 30 -13.86 2.62 19.93
C THR A 30 -15.15 3.41 19.79
N GLY A 31 -15.98 3.13 18.77
CA GLY A 31 -17.18 3.89 18.45
C GLY A 31 -16.92 5.22 17.74
N SER A 32 -15.67 5.66 17.62
CA SER A 32 -15.27 6.89 16.91
C SER A 32 -14.74 6.59 15.51
N PHE A 33 -15.08 7.46 14.56
CA PHE A 33 -14.55 7.44 13.20
C PHE A 33 -13.83 8.77 12.96
N SER A 34 -12.51 8.76 12.86
CA SER A 34 -11.68 9.93 12.60
C SER A 34 -10.50 9.57 11.69
N ILE A 35 -10.61 9.95 10.42
CA ILE A 35 -9.49 9.81 9.48
C ILE A 35 -8.54 10.98 9.68
N THR A 36 -7.31 10.68 10.09
CA THR A 36 -6.23 11.66 10.20
C THR A 36 -5.54 11.90 8.85
N MET A 37 -4.91 13.06 8.71
CA MET A 37 -4.09 13.38 7.52
C MET A 37 -2.90 12.41 7.35
N ARG A 38 -2.45 11.79 8.45
CA ARG A 38 -1.41 10.77 8.45
C ARG A 38 -1.90 9.49 7.79
N GLU A 39 -3.05 8.96 8.24
CA GLU A 39 -3.66 7.74 7.68
C GLU A 39 -4.03 7.91 6.21
N LEU A 40 -4.52 9.09 5.82
CA LEU A 40 -4.77 9.40 4.41
C LEU A 40 -3.49 9.28 3.57
N ARG A 41 -2.37 9.82 4.06
CA ARG A 41 -1.08 9.73 3.37
C ARG A 41 -0.58 8.30 3.30
N GLU A 42 -0.69 7.55 4.39
CA GLU A 42 -0.28 6.15 4.45
C GLU A 42 -1.11 5.28 3.51
N ALA A 43 -2.43 5.46 3.48
CA ALA A 43 -3.34 4.75 2.58
C ALA A 43 -3.06 5.07 1.10
N VAL A 44 -2.81 6.34 0.76
CA VAL A 44 -2.41 6.73 -0.60
C VAL A 44 -1.08 6.11 -0.99
N PHE A 45 -0.08 6.15 -0.09
CA PHE A 45 1.22 5.54 -0.34
C PHE A 45 1.10 4.03 -0.57
N LEU A 46 0.47 3.31 0.35
CA LEU A 46 0.30 1.85 0.26
C LEU A 46 -0.58 1.44 -0.91
N GLY A 47 -1.64 2.21 -1.19
CA GLY A 47 -2.57 1.94 -2.29
C GLY A 47 -1.97 2.13 -3.68
N ILE A 48 -0.95 2.99 -3.83
CA ILE A 48 -0.17 3.10 -5.06
C ILE A 48 0.97 2.07 -5.09
N PHE A 49 1.67 1.93 -3.97
CA PHE A 49 2.88 1.12 -3.87
C PHE A 49 2.60 -0.37 -4.06
N THR A 50 1.56 -0.91 -3.40
CA THR A 50 1.22 -2.33 -3.45
C THR A 50 0.94 -2.84 -4.87
N PRO A 51 0.02 -2.26 -5.66
CA PRO A 51 -0.22 -2.72 -7.03
C PRO A 51 0.97 -2.48 -7.96
N THR A 52 1.76 -1.42 -7.72
CA THR A 52 2.99 -1.15 -8.47
C THR A 52 4.01 -2.26 -8.24
N ILE A 53 4.24 -2.65 -6.98
CA ILE A 53 5.08 -3.78 -6.60
C ILE A 53 4.59 -5.05 -7.27
N ILE A 54 3.32 -5.40 -7.13
CA ILE A 54 2.75 -6.63 -7.72
C ILE A 54 2.95 -6.64 -9.25
N TYR A 55 2.78 -5.50 -9.91
CA TYR A 55 3.03 -5.37 -11.34
C TYR A 55 4.50 -5.65 -11.70
N PHE A 56 5.45 -5.10 -10.94
CA PHE A 56 6.88 -5.39 -11.14
C PHE A 56 7.25 -6.83 -10.80
N LEU A 57 6.73 -7.40 -9.70
CA LEU A 57 6.98 -8.79 -9.30
C LEU A 57 6.56 -9.77 -10.42
N ARG A 58 5.41 -9.55 -11.07
CA ARG A 58 4.98 -10.38 -12.21
C ARG A 58 5.90 -10.32 -13.43
N LYS A 59 6.69 -9.26 -13.56
CA LYS A 59 7.57 -9.00 -14.71
C LYS A 59 9.01 -9.42 -14.46
N ILE A 60 9.38 -9.66 -13.20
CA ILE A 60 10.73 -10.10 -12.85
C ILE A 60 10.81 -11.61 -13.02
N GLN A 61 11.56 -12.03 -14.05
CA GLN A 61 11.95 -13.44 -14.26
C GLN A 61 13.31 -13.77 -13.61
N ASN A 62 14.03 -12.76 -13.14
CA ASN A 62 15.38 -12.92 -12.57
C ASN A 62 15.32 -12.82 -11.04
N ASP A 63 15.62 -13.94 -10.38
CA ASP A 63 15.57 -14.09 -8.92
C ASP A 63 16.43 -13.05 -8.19
N ALA A 64 17.57 -12.64 -8.75
CA ALA A 64 18.44 -11.63 -8.11
C ALA A 64 17.78 -10.25 -8.06
N VAL A 65 17.09 -9.85 -9.14
CA VAL A 65 16.37 -8.57 -9.22
C VAL A 65 15.15 -8.59 -8.30
N PHE A 66 14.49 -9.74 -8.17
CA PHE A 66 13.37 -9.93 -7.25
C PHE A 66 13.80 -9.75 -5.81
N VAL A 67 14.90 -10.40 -5.40
CA VAL A 67 15.44 -10.28 -4.04
C VAL A 67 15.84 -8.84 -3.73
N LEU A 68 16.55 -8.17 -4.65
CA LEU A 68 16.93 -6.76 -4.50
C LEU A 68 15.71 -5.85 -4.32
N PHE A 69 14.65 -6.10 -5.10
CA PHE A 69 13.41 -5.35 -5.00
C PHE A 69 12.67 -5.58 -3.68
N VAL A 70 12.57 -6.84 -3.22
CA VAL A 70 11.97 -7.16 -1.92
C VAL A 70 12.74 -6.48 -0.78
N VAL A 71 14.08 -6.49 -0.82
CA VAL A 71 14.91 -5.80 0.17
C VAL A 71 14.64 -4.29 0.16
N LEU A 72 14.56 -3.66 -1.02
CA LEU A 72 14.22 -2.24 -1.15
C LEU A 72 12.86 -1.91 -0.53
N VAL A 73 11.84 -2.76 -0.79
CA VAL A 73 10.49 -2.61 -0.25
C VAL A 73 10.48 -2.69 1.28
N ILE A 74 11.17 -3.68 1.85
CA ILE A 74 11.29 -3.83 3.30
C ILE A 74 11.98 -2.60 3.91
N VAL A 75 13.08 -2.13 3.32
CA VAL A 75 13.79 -0.94 3.79
C VAL A 75 12.89 0.30 3.75
N LEU A 76 12.12 0.48 2.67
CA LEU A 76 11.18 1.60 2.55
C LEU A 76 10.09 1.53 3.63
N ILE A 77 9.48 0.36 3.86
CA ILE A 77 8.45 0.17 4.89
C ILE A 77 9.03 0.46 6.29
N VAL A 78 10.20 -0.09 6.61
CA VAL A 78 10.87 0.14 7.90
C VAL A 78 11.22 1.62 8.08
N SER A 79 11.69 2.29 7.03
CA SER A 79 12.03 3.72 7.09
C SER A 79 10.80 4.64 7.19
N ALA A 80 9.66 4.22 6.64
CA ALA A 80 8.40 4.95 6.70
C ALA A 80 7.65 4.72 8.02
N MET A 81 8.01 3.70 8.81
CA MET A 81 7.44 3.39 10.12
C MET A 81 8.42 3.77 11.26
N PRO A 82 8.47 5.05 11.69
CA PRO A 82 9.38 5.51 12.74
C PRO A 82 9.08 4.97 14.15
N HIS A 83 8.04 4.14 14.34
CA HIS A 83 7.61 3.62 15.65
C HIS A 83 8.06 2.19 15.96
N PHE A 84 8.94 1.58 15.16
CA PHE A 84 9.62 0.31 15.51
C PHE A 84 11.04 0.55 16.09
N ARG A 85 11.20 1.58 16.91
CA ARG A 85 12.36 1.79 17.78
C ARG A 85 11.89 1.93 19.22
#